data_AF-A0A970JH69-F1
#
_entry.id   AF-A0A970JH69-F1
#
_cell.length_a   1.000
_cell.length_b   1.000
_cell.length_c   1.000
_cell.angle_alpha   90.00
_cell.angle_beta   90.00
_cell.angle_gamma   90.00
#
_symmetry.space_group_name_H-M   'P 1'
#
loop_
_entity.id
_entity.type
_entity.pdbx_description
1 polymer ?
#
loop_
_entity_poly.entity_id
_entity_poly.type
_entity_poly.pdbx_seq_one_letter_code
_entity_poly.pdbx_strand_id
1 'polypeptide(L)'
;MPRLVHAELSNPSVRHLGKQVDKLINGGHMRIMEIMTGTEEERLFRKMTTNPVCGLVPIGRGEAAALVLAKAHDGVVASNNLKDIGPYIARWGLRRMPTDSFSKYYSLVYPQDEAAASSE
;
A
#
# COMPACT_ATOMS: atom_id res chain seq x y z
N MET A 1 -5.05 0.25 3.23
CA MET A 1 -4.73 0.09 1.79
C MET A 1 -5.45 1.14 0.97
N PRO A 2 -4.81 1.73 -0.06
CA PRO A 2 -5.48 2.69 -0.95
C PRO A 2 -6.63 2.05 -1.75
N ARG A 3 -7.77 2.74 -1.90
CA ARG A 3 -8.91 2.25 -2.70
C ARG A 3 -8.53 1.92 -4.15
N LEU A 4 -7.60 2.68 -4.73
CA LEU A 4 -7.11 2.43 -6.09
C LEU A 4 -6.48 1.04 -6.24
N VAL A 5 -5.73 0.60 -5.23
CA VAL A 5 -5.11 -0.73 -5.22
C VAL A 5 -6.16 -1.83 -5.03
N HIS A 6 -7.14 -1.61 -4.13
CA HIS A 6 -8.25 -2.55 -3.97
C HIS A 6 -9.05 -2.75 -5.26
N ALA A 7 -9.30 -1.67 -6.00
CA ALA A 7 -9.99 -1.73 -7.29
C ALA A 7 -9.20 -2.54 -8.34
N GLU A 8 -7.87 -2.44 -8.37
CA GLU A 8 -7.02 -3.26 -9.26
C GLU A 8 -7.09 -4.75 -8.92
N LEU A 9 -7.19 -5.09 -7.63
CA LEU A 9 -7.35 -6.47 -7.16
C LEU A 9 -8.70 -7.11 -7.51
N SER A 10 -9.68 -6.30 -7.94
CA SER A 10 -10.96 -6.79 -8.48
C SER A 10 -10.82 -7.34 -9.91
N ASN A 11 -9.65 -7.19 -10.56
CA ASN A 11 -9.40 -7.75 -11.88
C ASN A 11 -9.49 -9.29 -11.84
N PRO A 12 -10.25 -9.93 -12.77
CA PRO A 12 -10.40 -11.38 -12.84
C PRO A 12 -9.08 -12.17 -12.79
N SER A 13 -8.02 -11.61 -13.37
CA SER A 13 -6.69 -12.26 -13.48
C SER A 13 -6.00 -12.42 -12.12
N VAL A 14 -6.33 -11.58 -11.13
CA VAL A 14 -5.75 -11.59 -9.78
C VAL A 14 -6.81 -11.80 -8.70
N ARG A 15 -7.97 -12.34 -9.07
CA ARG A 15 -9.13 -12.53 -8.18
C ARG A 15 -8.80 -13.34 -6.92
N HIS A 16 -7.85 -14.26 -6.99
CA HIS A 16 -7.40 -15.03 -5.83
C HIS A 16 -6.76 -14.13 -4.75
N LEU A 17 -5.95 -13.14 -5.16
CA LEU A 17 -5.38 -12.13 -4.25
C LEU A 17 -6.47 -11.20 -3.71
N GLY A 18 -7.40 -10.77 -4.58
CA GLY A 18 -8.55 -9.95 -4.16
C GLY A 18 -9.37 -10.61 -3.04
N LYS A 19 -9.68 -11.91 -3.18
CA LYS A 19 -10.39 -12.67 -2.13
C LYS A 19 -9.63 -12.72 -0.80
N GLN A 20 -8.30 -12.88 -0.83
CA GLN A 20 -7.48 -12.86 0.39
C GLN A 20 -7.53 -11.49 1.06
N VAL A 21 -7.43 -10.42 0.28
CA VAL A 21 -7.54 -9.05 0.78
C VAL A 21 -8.93 -8.77 1.37
N ASP A 22 -10.00 -9.24 0.73
CA ASP A 22 -11.36 -9.09 1.25
C ASP A 22 -11.55 -9.83 2.58
N LYS A 23 -10.94 -11.02 2.76
CA LYS A 23 -10.91 -11.71 4.06
C LYS A 23 -10.24 -10.85 5.14
N LEU A 24 -9.08 -10.24 4.82
CA LEU A 24 -8.37 -9.35 5.76
C LEU A 24 -9.18 -8.10 6.11
N ILE A 25 -9.91 -7.54 5.15
CA ILE A 25 -10.80 -6.39 5.38
C ILE A 25 -11.97 -6.79 6.28
N ASN A 26 -12.64 -7.91 5.98
CA ASN A 26 -13.78 -8.39 6.75
C ASN A 26 -13.39 -8.84 8.17
N GLY A 27 -12.17 -9.35 8.35
CA GLY A 27 -11.59 -9.65 9.67
C GLY A 27 -11.15 -8.42 10.46
N GLY A 28 -11.22 -7.21 9.89
CA GLY A 28 -10.83 -5.96 10.56
C GLY A 28 -9.32 -5.70 10.59
N HIS A 29 -8.50 -6.55 9.97
CA HIS A 29 -7.04 -6.43 9.93
C HIS A 29 -6.56 -5.34 8.96
N MET A 30 -7.42 -4.95 8.00
CA MET A 30 -7.10 -3.96 6.99
C MET A 30 -8.27 -3.01 6.74
N ARG A 31 -7.98 -1.71 6.59
CA ARG A 31 -8.96 -0.69 6.19
C ARG A 31 -8.63 -0.12 4.82
N ILE A 32 -9.66 0.11 3.99
CA ILE A 32 -9.55 0.87 2.74
C ILE A 32 -9.49 2.37 3.06
N MET A 33 -8.58 3.09 2.40
CA MET A 33 -8.38 4.53 2.55
C MET A 33 -8.45 5.22 1.19
N GLU A 34 -8.97 6.45 1.20
CA GLU A 34 -9.13 7.27 0.01
C GLU A 34 -8.34 8.57 0.12
N ILE A 35 -7.89 9.07 -1.02
CA ILE A 35 -7.31 10.40 -1.13
C ILE A 35 -8.46 11.36 -1.42
N MET A 36 -8.74 12.25 -0.47
CA MET A 36 -9.83 13.22 -0.58
C MET A 36 -9.45 14.35 -1.55
N THR A 37 -10.43 14.88 -2.27
CA THR A 37 -10.21 16.00 -3.20
C THR A 37 -9.90 17.29 -2.46
N GLY A 38 -9.07 18.15 -3.06
CA GLY A 38 -8.71 19.45 -2.49
C GLY A 38 -7.66 19.41 -1.37
N THR A 39 -7.18 18.22 -0.98
CA THR A 39 -6.18 18.08 0.07
C THR A 39 -4.74 18.11 -0.46
N GLU A 40 -3.76 18.17 0.45
CA GLU A 40 -2.33 18.10 0.10
C GLU A 40 -1.98 16.74 -0.52
N GLU A 41 -2.61 15.67 -0.03
CA GLU A 41 -2.47 14.32 -0.53
C GLU A 41 -2.81 14.23 -2.02
N GLU A 42 -3.94 14.83 -2.42
CA GLU A 42 -4.35 14.85 -3.82
C GLU A 42 -3.36 15.63 -4.70
N ARG A 43 -2.84 16.77 -4.22
CA ARG A 43 -1.81 17.53 -4.93
C ARG A 43 -0.53 16.73 -5.12
N LEU A 44 -0.07 16.03 -4.08
CA LEU A 44 1.11 15.18 -4.15
C LEU A 44 0.89 14.00 -5.09
N PHE A 45 -0.26 13.34 -4.99
CA PHE A 45 -0.66 12.25 -5.87
C PHE A 45 -0.59 12.66 -7.34
N ARG A 46 -1.23 13.79 -7.71
CA ARG A 46 -1.22 14.30 -9.09
C ARG A 46 0.19 14.61 -9.60
N LYS A 47 1.05 15.19 -8.76
CA LYS A 47 2.46 15.42 -9.12
C LYS A 47 3.15 14.09 -9.46
N MET A 48 2.98 13.06 -8.64
CA MET A 48 3.66 11.77 -8.85
C MET A 48 3.16 10.99 -10.07
N THR A 49 1.88 11.14 -10.44
CA THR A 49 1.29 10.38 -11.54
C THR A 49 1.38 11.08 -12.88
N THR A 50 1.38 12.42 -12.91
CA THR A 50 1.15 13.18 -14.15
C THR A 50 2.26 14.20 -14.45
N ASN A 51 2.82 14.82 -13.42
CA ASN A 51 3.87 15.84 -13.60
C ASN A 51 4.90 15.76 -12.47
N PRO A 52 5.76 14.72 -12.48
CA PRO A 52 6.70 14.49 -11.40
C PRO A 52 7.70 15.63 -11.31
N VAL A 53 8.23 15.84 -10.11
CA VAL A 53 9.30 16.83 -9.89
C VAL A 53 10.50 16.47 -10.77
N CYS A 54 11.15 17.49 -11.34
CA CYS A 54 12.30 17.32 -12.24
C CYS A 54 13.30 16.28 -11.70
N GLY A 55 13.64 15.29 -12.53
CA GLY A 55 14.52 14.17 -12.17
C GLY A 55 13.81 12.93 -11.63
N LEU A 56 12.49 12.95 -11.44
CA LEU A 56 11.68 11.79 -11.05
C LEU A 56 10.80 11.31 -12.20
N VAL A 57 10.62 9.99 -12.30
CA VAL A 57 9.75 9.36 -13.30
C VAL A 57 8.31 9.31 -12.73
N PRO A 58 7.27 9.44 -13.57
CA PRO A 58 5.90 9.20 -13.14
C PRO A 58 5.76 7.74 -12.68
N ILE A 59 5.02 7.51 -11.59
CA ILE A 59 4.79 6.16 -11.07
C ILE A 59 3.33 5.75 -11.18
N GLY A 60 3.04 4.47 -10.95
CA GLY A 60 1.69 3.94 -11.03
C GLY A 60 0.74 4.61 -10.03
N ARG A 61 -0.55 4.67 -10.36
CA ARG A 61 -1.57 5.28 -9.47
C ARG A 61 -1.66 4.54 -8.13
N GLY A 62 -1.58 3.22 -8.11
CA GLY A 62 -1.56 2.43 -6.87
C GLY A 62 -0.35 2.79 -5.98
N GLU A 63 0.83 2.89 -6.58
CA GLU A 63 2.08 3.23 -5.88
C GLU A 63 2.06 4.65 -5.33
N ALA A 64 1.65 5.62 -6.15
CA ALA A 64 1.49 7.02 -5.74
C ALA A 64 0.51 7.12 -4.56
N ALA A 65 -0.62 6.40 -4.63
CA ALA A 65 -1.60 6.44 -3.56
C ALA A 65 -1.07 5.82 -2.25
N ALA A 66 -0.32 4.72 -2.33
CA ALA A 66 0.30 4.10 -1.16
C ALA A 66 1.32 5.04 -0.48
N LEU A 67 2.18 5.70 -1.26
CA LEU A 67 3.20 6.62 -0.74
C LEU A 67 2.59 7.87 -0.11
N VAL A 68 1.60 8.46 -0.76
CA VAL A 68 0.93 9.68 -0.26
C VAL A 68 0.19 9.39 1.04
N LEU A 69 -0.56 8.29 1.11
CA LEU A 69 -1.26 7.91 2.34
C LEU A 69 -0.28 7.52 3.46
N ALA A 70 0.81 6.82 3.14
CA ALA A 70 1.86 6.55 4.12
C ALA A 70 2.45 7.86 4.66
N LYS A 71 2.70 8.85 3.81
CA LYS A 71 3.19 10.16 4.26
C LYS A 71 2.19 10.89 5.17
N ALA A 72 0.92 10.90 4.79
CA ALA A 72 -0.13 11.62 5.52
C ALA A 72 -0.41 11.03 6.92
N HIS A 73 -0.21 9.73 7.08
CA HIS A 73 -0.56 9.00 8.30
C HIS A 73 0.65 8.47 9.08
N ASP A 74 1.85 8.98 8.82
CA ASP A 74 3.12 8.47 9.37
C ASP A 74 3.24 6.93 9.21
N GLY A 75 2.74 6.41 8.10
CA GLY A 75 2.67 4.99 7.81
C GLY A 75 4.00 4.38 7.39
N VAL A 76 3.99 3.06 7.26
CA VAL A 76 5.11 2.28 6.74
C VAL A 76 4.74 1.72 5.38
N VAL A 77 5.67 1.83 4.42
CA VAL A 77 5.47 1.31 3.07
C VAL A 77 6.02 -0.12 3.00
N ALA A 78 5.14 -1.08 2.75
CA ALA A 78 5.49 -2.45 2.39
C ALA A 78 5.36 -2.60 0.87
N SER A 79 6.48 -2.69 0.16
CA SER A 79 6.51 -2.87 -1.30
C SER A 79 7.76 -3.64 -1.71
N ASN A 80 7.58 -4.50 -2.72
CA ASN A 80 8.67 -5.22 -3.38
C ASN A 80 9.27 -4.44 -4.57
N ASN A 81 8.58 -3.42 -5.09
CA ASN A 81 9.04 -2.64 -6.25
C ASN A 81 9.76 -1.35 -5.86
N LEU A 82 10.91 -1.45 -5.21
CA LEU A 82 11.66 -0.29 -4.70
C LEU A 82 12.32 0.57 -5.79
N LYS A 83 12.48 0.03 -7.02
CA LYS A 83 13.10 0.76 -8.12
C LYS A 83 12.33 2.03 -8.46
N ASP A 84 11.01 1.93 -8.51
CA ASP A 84 10.15 3.03 -8.97
C ASP A 84 9.82 4.01 -7.82
N ILE A 85 9.62 3.48 -6.61
CA ILE A 85 9.23 4.29 -5.43
C ILE A 85 10.40 4.77 -4.56
N GLY A 86 11.58 4.20 -4.72
CA GLY A 86 12.77 4.47 -3.91
C GLY A 86 13.14 5.94 -3.80
N PRO A 87 13.18 6.71 -4.92
CA PRO A 87 13.47 8.13 -4.87
C PRO A 87 12.49 8.94 -4.01
N TYR A 88 11.19 8.61 -4.07
CA TYR A 88 10.17 9.27 -3.25
C TYR A 88 10.30 8.92 -1.77
N ILE A 89 10.59 7.66 -1.46
CA ILE A 89 10.81 7.21 -0.09
C ILE A 89 12.02 7.92 0.53
N ALA A 90 13.14 8.00 -0.19
CA ALA A 90 14.34 8.70 0.27
C ALA A 90 14.07 10.20 0.46
N ARG A 91 13.40 10.84 -0.50
CA ARG A 91 13.07 12.27 -0.43
C ARG A 91 12.16 12.63 0.74
N TRP A 92 11.24 11.75 1.11
CA TRP A 92 10.26 12.00 2.17
C TRP A 92 10.59 11.37 3.51
N GLY A 93 11.68 10.61 3.60
CA GLY A 93 12.07 9.88 4.81
C GLY A 93 11.05 8.83 5.23
N LEU A 94 10.31 8.24 4.28
CA LEU A 94 9.27 7.25 4.62
C LEU A 94 9.89 5.97 5.18
N ARG A 95 9.26 5.44 6.23
CA ARG A 95 9.61 4.14 6.79
C ARG A 95 9.25 3.04 5.79
N ARG A 96 10.12 2.03 5.73
CA ARG A 96 9.94 0.85 4.88
C ARG A 96 9.87 -0.40 5.73
N MET A 97 9.03 -1.33 5.31
CA MET A 97 9.01 -2.68 5.85
C MET A 97 9.38 -3.66 4.72
N PRO A 98 10.55 -4.31 4.83
CA PRO A 98 10.90 -5.45 3.98
C PRO A 98 9.89 -6.60 4.16
N THR A 99 9.71 -7.43 3.14
CA THR A 99 8.71 -8.52 3.12
C THR A 99 8.92 -9.53 4.25
N ASP A 100 10.17 -9.89 4.55
CA ASP A 100 10.53 -10.81 5.63
C ASP A 100 10.17 -10.26 7.02
N SER A 101 10.31 -8.96 7.20
CA SER A 101 9.93 -8.24 8.41
C SER A 101 8.42 -8.14 8.55
N PHE A 102 7.70 -7.95 7.43
CA PHE A 102 6.24 -7.89 7.44
C PHE A 102 5.62 -9.21 7.87
N SER A 103 6.09 -10.35 7.36
CA SER A 103 5.58 -11.66 7.75
C SER A 103 5.71 -11.93 9.25
N LYS A 104 6.87 -11.61 9.83
CA LYS A 104 7.10 -11.73 11.29
C LYS A 104 6.23 -10.77 12.09
N TYR A 105 6.06 -9.53 11.61
CA TYR A 105 5.19 -8.57 12.28
C TYR A 105 3.73 -9.05 12.28
N TYR A 106 3.26 -9.54 11.14
CA TYR A 106 1.88 -10.00 10.99
C TYR A 106 1.58 -11.17 11.94
N SER A 107 2.47 -12.17 12.02
CA SER A 107 2.28 -13.32 12.91
C SER A 107 2.29 -12.96 14.40
N LEU A 108 3.09 -11.97 14.79
CA LEU A 108 3.11 -11.46 16.17
C LEU A 108 1.84 -10.69 16.54
N VAL A 109 1.26 -9.94 15.60
CA VAL A 109 0.08 -9.08 15.85
C VAL A 109 -1.23 -9.85 15.68
N TYR A 110 -1.26 -10.82 14.79
CA TYR A 110 -2.44 -11.65 14.50
C TYR A 110 -2.14 -13.15 14.62
N PRO A 111 -1.70 -13.64 15.79
CA PRO A 111 -1.31 -15.04 15.98
C PRO A 111 -2.46 -16.04 15.77
N GLN A 112 -3.71 -15.61 15.99
CA GLN A 112 -4.90 -16.41 15.76
C GLN A 112 -5.10 -16.77 14.27
N ASP A 113 -4.56 -15.98 13.34
CA ASP A 113 -4.70 -16.22 11.91
C ASP A 113 -3.79 -17.39 11.44
N GLU A 114 -2.64 -17.60 12.09
CA GLU A 114 -1.76 -18.75 11.81
C GLU A 114 -2.35 -20.08 12.32
N ALA A 115 -3.03 -20.03 13.47
CA ALA A 115 -3.72 -21.20 14.03
C ALA A 115 -4.90 -21.64 13.15
N ALA A 116 -5.63 -20.70 12.55
CA ALA A 116 -6.71 -20.99 11.62
C ALA A 116 -6.22 -21.61 10.30
N ALA A 117 -5.08 -21.16 9.77
CA ALA A 117 -4.48 -21.70 8.54
C ALA A 117 -3.88 -23.12 8.72
N SER A 118 -3.55 -23.52 9.95
CA SER A 118 -3.05 -24.86 10.27
C SER A 118 -4.17 -25.88 10.56
N SER A 119 -5.43 -25.43 10.53
CA SER A 119 -6.62 -26.25 10.82
C SER A 119 -7.44 -26.59 9.57
N GLU A 120 -6.93 -26.26 8.36
CA GLU A 120 -7.51 -26.62 7.05
C GLU A 120 -6.72 -27.73 6.34
#